data_AF-A0AA51PJD9-F1
#
_entry.id   AF-A0AA51PJD9-F1
#
_cell.length_a   1.000
_cell.length_b   1.000
_cell.length_c   1.000
_cell.angle_alpha   90.00
_cell.angle_beta   90.00
_cell.angle_gamma   90.00
#
_symmetry.space_group_name_H-M   'P 1'
#
loop_
_entity.id
_entity.type
_entity.pdbx_description
1 polymer ?
#
loop_
_entity_poly.entity_id
_entity_poly.type
_entity_poly.pdbx_seq_one_letter_code
_entity_poly.pdbx_strand_id
1 'polypeptide(L)' 'DIGLECAGFLNSLGYSATVLVRSVPLRGFDQQMASMVTSEMEMKGVKFHHRCIPLSVEKLE' A
#
# COMPACT_ATOMS: atom_id res chain seq x y z
N ASP A 1 -3.53 7.22 3.85
CA ASP A 1 -4.87 7.39 3.25
C ASP A 1 -4.72 7.55 1.75
N ILE A 2 -4.21 8.70 1.27
CA ILE A 2 -3.95 8.97 -0.17
C ILE A 2 -3.20 7.83 -0.88
N GLY A 3 -2.12 7.32 -0.28
CA GLY A 3 -1.35 6.23 -0.90
C GLY A 3 -2.13 4.92 -1.11
N LEU A 4 -3.11 4.61 -0.25
CA LEU A 4 -3.94 3.41 -0.40
C LEU A 4 -4.98 3.61 -1.51
N GLU A 5 -5.59 4.78 -1.60
CA GLU A 5 -6.51 5.13 -2.68
C GLU A 5 -5.80 5.05 -4.04
N CYS A 6 -4.59 5.61 -4.12
CA CYS A 6 -3.76 5.55 -5.33
C CYS A 6 -3.43 4.12 -5.75
N ALA A 7 -2.94 3.31 -4.81
CA ALA A 7 -2.63 1.90 -5.10
C ALA A 7 -3.88 1.13 -5.54
N GLY A 8 -5.03 1.39 -4.90
CA GLY A 8 -6.31 0.77 -5.23
C GLY A 8 -6.76 1.08 -6.65
N PHE A 9 -6.78 2.36 -7.06
CA PHE A 9 -7.22 2.68 -8.42
C PHE A 9 -6.21 2.23 -9.49
N LEU A 10 -4.89 2.36 -9.24
CA LEU A 10 -3.87 1.89 -10.19
C LEU A 10 -4.03 0.39 -10.45
N ASN A 11 -4.24 -0.39 -9.38
CA ASN A 11 -4.53 -1.81 -9.46
C ASN A 11 -5.84 -2.10 -10.23
N SER A 12 -6.90 -1.32 -9.99
CA SER A 12 -8.17 -1.46 -10.72
C SER A 12 -8.07 -1.15 -12.22
N LEU A 13 -7.09 -0.33 -12.62
CA LEU A 13 -6.81 0.01 -14.01
C LEU A 13 -5.87 -1.03 -14.68
N GLY A 14 -5.48 -2.09 -13.97
CA GLY A 14 -4.61 -3.15 -14.49
C GLY A 14 -3.11 -2.90 -14.32
N TYR A 15 -2.70 -1.84 -13.63
CA TYR A 15 -1.30 -1.61 -13.30
C TYR A 15 -0.91 -2.37 -12.02
N SER A 16 0.34 -2.82 -11.92
CA SER A 16 0.82 -3.39 -10.65
C SER A 16 1.12 -2.28 -9.64
N ALA A 17 0.56 -2.41 -8.43
CA ALA A 17 0.82 -1.49 -7.33
C ALA A 17 1.39 -2.23 -6.11
N THR A 18 2.42 -1.65 -5.49
CA THR A 18 3.01 -2.12 -4.21
C THR A 18 3.08 -0.95 -3.24
N VAL A 19 2.58 -1.13 -2.02
CA VAL A 19 2.57 -0.14 -0.95
C VAL A 19 3.65 -0.47 0.07
N LEU A 20 4.55 0.48 0.34
CA LEU A 20 5.54 0.38 1.41
C LEU A 20 5.01 1.05 2.68
N VAL A 21 4.88 0.28 3.76
CA VAL A 21 4.33 0.75 5.04
C VAL A 21 5.47 0.91 6.04
N ARG A 22 5.74 2.15 6.46
CA ARG A 22 6.77 2.44 7.47
C ARG A 22 6.44 1.87 8.84
N SER A 23 5.20 2.01 9.30
CA SER A 23 4.78 1.53 10.63
C SER A 23 3.41 0.84 10.62
N VAL A 24 2.32 1.58 10.44
CA VAL A 24 0.94 1.08 10.44
C VAL A 24 0.16 1.80 9.33
N PRO A 25 -0.75 1.11 8.63
CA PRO A 25 -1.65 1.74 7.67
C PRO A 25 -2.67 2.64 8.38
N LEU A 26 -3.12 3.70 7.69
CA LEU A 26 -4.16 4.64 8.16
C LEU A 26 -3.94 5.09 9.62
N ARG A 27 -2.74 5.57 9.96
CA ARG A 27 -2.43 6.05 11.31
C ARG A 27 -3.42 7.17 11.69
N GLY A 28 -4.06 7.04 12.85
CA GLY A 28 -5.10 7.96 13.32
C GLY A 28 -6.53 7.43 13.13
N PHE A 29 -6.68 6.32 12.41
CA PHE A 29 -7.94 5.60 12.28
C PHE A 29 -7.97 4.37 13.19
N ASP A 30 -9.17 3.81 13.35
CA ASP A 30 -9.35 2.51 13.96
C ASP A 30 -8.48 1.45 13.26
N GLN A 31 -7.67 0.74 14.04
CA GLN A 31 -6.67 -0.18 13.50
C GLN A 31 -7.26 -1.53 13.06
N GLN A 32 -8.41 -1.93 13.61
CA GLN A 32 -9.14 -3.09 13.09
C GLN A 32 -9.70 -2.77 11.71
N MET A 33 -10.31 -1.60 11.56
CA MET A 33 -10.81 -1.12 10.25
C MET A 33 -9.67 -0.97 9.24
N ALA A 34 -8.53 -0.40 9.66
CA ALA A 34 -7.36 -0.28 8.79
C ALA A 34 -6.85 -1.64 8.31
N SER A 35 -6.80 -2.65 9.20
CA SER A 35 -6.41 -4.00 8.83
C SER A 35 -7.37 -4.63 7.83
N MET A 36 -8.69 -4.45 8.00
CA MET A 36 -9.69 -4.96 7.06
C MET A 36 -9.52 -4.34 5.68
N VAL A 37 -9.30 -3.02 5.60
CA VAL A 37 -9.05 -2.33 4.33
C VAL A 37 -7.79 -2.86 3.65
N THR A 38 -6.68 -3.00 4.38
CA THR A 38 -5.44 -3.51 3.77
C THR A 38 -5.55 -4.96 3.33
N SER A 39 -6.22 -5.81 4.10
CA SER A 39 -6.47 -7.21 3.72
C SER A 39 -7.32 -7.32 2.45
N GLU A 40 -8.36 -6.50 2.31
CA GLU A 40 -9.15 -6.43 1.07
C GLU A 40 -8.31 -5.97 -0.14
N MET A 41 -7.41 -5.01 0.06
CA MET A 41 -6.51 -4.55 -1.01
C MET A 41 -5.51 -5.65 -1.42
N GLU A 42 -4.97 -6.40 -0.46
CA GLU A 42 -4.10 -7.56 -0.72
C GLU A 42 -4.82 -8.64 -1.51
N MET A 43 -6.05 -8.98 -1.12
CA MET A 43 -6.88 -9.94 -1.87
C MET A 43 -7.16 -9.49 -3.31
N LYS A 44 -7.26 -8.17 -3.54
CA LYS A 44 -7.45 -7.58 -4.88
C LYS A 44 -6.15 -7.45 -5.68
N GLY A 45 -5.00 -7.83 -5.13
CA GLY A 45 -3.72 -7.90 -5.85
C GLY A 45 -2.74 -6.75 -5.55
N VAL A 46 -3.09 -5.81 -4.67
CA VAL A 46 -2.14 -4.79 -4.21
C VAL A 46 -1.14 -5.44 -3.25
N LYS A 47 0.16 -5.30 -3.51
CA LYS A 47 1.20 -5.88 -2.63
C LYS A 47 1.54 -4.93 -1.49
N PHE A 48 1.87 -5.47 -0.32
CA PHE A 48 2.31 -4.67 0.83
C PHE A 48 3.70 -5.10 1.33
N HIS A 49 4.55 -4.11 1.60
CA HIS A 49 5.82 -4.30 2.30
C HIS A 49 5.76 -3.56 3.64
N HIS A 50 5.57 -4.32 4.71
CA HIS A 50 5.51 -3.79 6.07
C HIS A 50 6.91 -3.52 6.63
N ARG A 51 7.00 -2.50 7.49
CA ARG A 51 8.24 -2.01 8.13
C ARG A 51 9.34 -1.69 7.12
N CYS A 52 8.96 -1.19 5.95
CA CYS A 52 9.88 -0.83 4.89
C CYS A 52 10.00 0.69 4.75
N ILE A 53 11.24 1.17 4.60
CA ILE A 53 11.56 2.58 4.34
C ILE A 53 12.50 2.59 3.13
N PRO A 54 12.12 3.23 2.01
CA PRO A 54 13.01 3.37 0.87
C PRO A 54 14.19 4.29 1.24
N LEU A 55 15.39 3.97 0.75
CA LEU A 55 16.62 4.73 1.02
C LEU A 55 17.06 5.58 -0.17
N SER A 56 17.03 5.00 -1.37
CA SER A 56 17.39 5.66 -2.62
C SER A 56 16.58 5.07 -3.77
N VAL A 57 16.57 5.79 -4.90
CA VAL A 57 16.04 5.31 -6.17
C VAL A 57 17.06 5.64 -7.25
N GLU A 58 17.37 4.66 -8.09
CA GLU A 58 18.32 4.79 -9.20
C GLU A 58 17.65 4.27 -10.46
N LYS A 59 17.91 4.95 -11.59
CA LYS A 59 17.42 4.51 -12.88
C LYS A 59 18.35 3.42 -13.40
N LEU A 60 17.80 2.23 -13.64
CA LEU A 60 18.51 1.16 -14.34
C LEU A 60 18.63 1.52 -15.83
N GLU A 61 19.73 1.12 -16.47
CA GLU A 61 20.01 1.37 -17.90
C GLU A 61 18.92 0.81 -18.83
#